data_AF-A0A151UM10-F1
#
_entry.id   AF-A0A151UM10-F1
#
_cell.length_a   1.000
_cell.length_b   1.000
_cell.length_c   1.000
_cell.angle_alpha   90.00
_cell.angle_beta   90.00
_cell.angle_gamma   90.00
#
_symmetry.space_group_name_H-M   'P 1'
#
loop_
_entity.id
_entity.type
_entity.pdbx_description
1 polymer ?
#
loop_
_entity_poly.entity_id
_entity_poly.type
_entity_poly.pdbx_seq_one_letter_code
_entity_poly.pdbx_strand_id
1 'polypeptide(L)'
;MIHANIGQAEYMMQALKFDKKYNIASNVEILQTLLEKLIYGSFVVIRMGIIEYGNNLIMLLLFINPKFNIPMIPIYINVFSPLPIPVFPSV
;
A
#
# COMPACT_ATOMS: atom_id res chain seq x y z
N MET A 1 -21.92 -0.70 28.31
CA MET A 1 -21.26 -1.63 27.37
C MET A 1 -20.54 -0.79 26.34
N ILE A 2 -19.20 -0.82 26.34
CA ILE A 2 -18.39 -0.01 25.42
C ILE A 2 -18.41 -0.77 24.09
N HIS A 3 -19.05 -0.20 23.07
CA HIS A 3 -18.94 -0.68 21.70
C HIS A 3 -17.49 -0.48 21.27
N ALA A 4 -16.66 -1.49 21.45
CA ALA A 4 -15.34 -1.54 20.85
C ALA A 4 -15.58 -1.54 19.34
N ASN A 5 -15.34 -0.40 18.70
CA ASN A 5 -15.27 -0.28 17.25
C ASN A 5 -14.16 -1.22 16.79
N ILE A 6 -14.52 -2.43 16.39
CA ILE A 6 -13.63 -3.34 15.67
C ILE A 6 -13.04 -2.53 14.52
N GLY A 7 -11.72 -2.37 14.47
CA GLY A 7 -11.08 -1.57 13.42
C GLY A 7 -11.41 -2.16 12.05
N GLN A 8 -11.41 -1.35 10.99
CA GLN A 8 -11.68 -1.84 9.63
C GLN A 8 -10.78 -3.03 9.25
N ALA A 9 -9.54 -3.04 9.76
CA ALA A 9 -8.60 -4.14 9.60
C ALA A 9 -9.06 -5.43 10.31
N GLU A 10 -9.54 -5.36 11.55
CA GLU A 10 -9.98 -6.53 12.33
C GLU A 10 -11.28 -7.13 11.80
N TYR A 11 -12.23 -6.30 11.37
CA TYR A 11 -13.45 -6.77 10.70
C TYR A 11 -13.11 -7.54 9.42
N MET A 12 -12.11 -7.06 8.68
CA MET A 12 -11.66 -7.71 7.45
C MET A 12 -10.86 -8.97 7.68
N MET A 13 -10.04 -9.02 8.73
CA MET A 13 -9.39 -10.26 9.15
C MET A 13 -10.43 -11.34 9.48
N GLN A 14 -11.50 -10.99 10.19
CA GLN A 14 -12.60 -11.92 10.47
C GLN A 14 -13.34 -12.35 9.20
N ALA A 15 -13.71 -11.40 8.33
CA ALA A 15 -14.43 -11.68 7.09
C ALA A 15 -13.64 -12.57 6.11
N LEU A 16 -12.33 -12.35 6.02
CA LEU A 16 -11.42 -13.08 5.14
C LEU A 16 -10.84 -14.34 5.80
N LYS A 17 -11.24 -14.65 7.05
CA LYS A 17 -10.73 -15.77 7.85
C LYS A 17 -9.20 -15.76 8.01
N PHE A 18 -8.61 -14.56 8.06
CA PHE A 18 -7.21 -14.43 8.44
C PHE A 18 -7.09 -14.61 9.96
N ASP A 19 -6.39 -15.67 10.34
CA ASP A 19 -6.09 -16.08 11.71
C ASP A 19 -4.92 -15.30 12.32
N LYS A 20 -4.13 -14.61 11.49
CA LYS A 20 -2.94 -13.84 11.89
C LYS A 20 -2.61 -12.72 10.92
N LYS A 21 -1.79 -11.77 11.39
CA LYS A 21 -1.11 -10.80 10.52
C LYS A 21 -0.02 -11.51 9.71
N TYR A 22 0.12 -11.13 8.44
CA TYR A 22 1.16 -11.64 7.56
C TYR A 22 2.20 -10.55 7.31
N ASN A 23 3.46 -10.85 7.56
CA ASN A 23 4.57 -9.98 7.20
C ASN A 23 5.09 -10.38 5.82
N ILE A 24 4.97 -9.47 4.86
CA ILE A 24 5.47 -9.66 3.50
C ILE A 24 6.78 -8.89 3.39
N ALA A 25 7.86 -9.60 3.05
CA ALA A 25 9.16 -8.97 2.87
C ALA A 25 9.20 -8.12 1.59
N SER A 26 10.02 -7.07 1.60
CA SER A 26 10.36 -6.30 0.40
C SER A 26 11.80 -6.59 -0.03
N ASN A 27 12.10 -6.36 -1.32
CA ASN A 27 13.47 -6.36 -1.81
C ASN A 27 14.02 -4.93 -1.81
N VAL A 28 14.99 -4.66 -0.94
CA VAL A 28 15.54 -3.31 -0.73
C VAL A 28 16.33 -2.82 -1.93
N GLU A 29 17.05 -3.69 -2.62
CA GLU A 29 17.87 -3.34 -3.79
C GLU A 29 16.99 -2.92 -4.97
N ILE A 30 15.90 -3.68 -5.22
CA ILE A 30 14.92 -3.35 -6.25
C ILE A 30 14.18 -2.05 -5.89
N LEU A 31 13.80 -1.89 -4.62
CA LEU A 31 13.13 -0.67 -4.14
C LEU A 31 14.00 0.57 -4.36
N GLN A 32 15.29 0.48 -4.01
CA GLN A 32 16.24 1.58 -4.20
C GLN A 32 16.39 1.93 -5.69
N THR A 33 16.58 0.92 -6.54
CA THR A 33 16.68 1.11 -7.99
C THR A 33 15.41 1.75 -8.56
N LEU A 34 14.22 1.28 -8.15
CA LEU A 34 12.95 1.85 -8.58
C LEU A 34 12.81 3.32 -8.19
N LEU A 35 13.13 3.65 -6.93
CA LEU A 35 13.06 5.02 -6.41
C LEU A 35 13.97 5.97 -7.21
N GLU A 36 15.21 5.57 -7.46
CA GLU A 36 16.17 6.35 -8.24
C GLU A 36 15.70 6.59 -9.67
N LYS A 37 15.15 5.56 -10.33
CA LYS A 37 14.64 5.68 -11.71
C LYS A 37 13.40 6.57 -11.79
N LEU A 38 12.52 6.52 -10.80
CA LEU A 38 11.35 7.41 -10.73
C LEU A 38 11.78 8.88 -10.57
N ILE A 39 12.74 9.15 -9.67
CA ILE A 39 13.29 10.50 -9.48
C ILE A 39 13.96 11.00 -10.77
N TYR A 40 14.78 10.15 -11.42
CA TYR A 40 15.40 10.49 -12.70
C TYR A 40 14.37 10.78 -13.80
N GLY A 41 13.24 10.07 -13.78
CA GLY A 41 12.09 10.31 -14.65
C GLY A 41 11.26 11.55 -14.32
N SER A 42 11.71 12.41 -13.40
CA SER A 42 11.01 13.60 -12.94
C SER A 42 9.67 13.32 -12.23
N PHE A 43 9.49 12.11 -11.68
CA PHE A 43 8.36 11.83 -10.80
C PHE A 43 8.64 12.33 -9.38
N VAL A 44 7.65 13.00 -8.79
CA VAL A 44 7.68 13.34 -7.36
C VAL A 44 7.19 12.11 -6.59
N VAL A 45 8.10 11.48 -5.85
CA VAL A 45 7.86 10.24 -5.12
C VAL A 45 8.32 10.36 -3.69
N ILE A 46 7.64 9.64 -2.78
CA ILE A 46 7.96 9.60 -1.36
C ILE A 46 8.26 8.16 -0.98
N ARG A 47 9.38 7.94 -0.30
CA ARG A 47 9.69 6.64 0.31
C ARG A 47 8.88 6.48 1.58
N MET A 48 8.14 5.38 1.69
CA MET A 48 7.45 4.99 2.91
C MET A 48 8.24 3.89 3.65
N GLY A 49 8.06 3.84 4.97
CA GLY A 49 8.57 2.76 5.82
C GLY A 49 7.62 1.56 5.83
N ILE A 50 7.57 0.86 6.97
CA ILE A 50 6.61 -0.22 7.18
C ILE A 50 5.20 0.36 7.15
N ILE A 51 4.30 -0.31 6.42
CA ILE A 51 2.90 0.09 6.26
C ILE A 51 2.01 -1.14 6.36
N GLU A 52 0.83 -0.96 6.95
CA GLU A 52 -0.20 -2.00 6.99
C GLU A 52 -1.16 -1.82 5.80
N TYR A 53 -1.43 -2.91 5.08
CA TYR A 53 -2.41 -2.92 3.99
C TYR A 53 -3.68 -3.67 4.40
N GLY A 54 -4.82 -3.08 4.03
CA GLY A 54 -6.13 -3.73 4.11
C GLY A 54 -6.47 -4.53 2.84
N ASN A 55 -7.77 -4.68 2.59
CA ASN A 55 -8.30 -5.57 1.54
C ASN A 55 -7.76 -5.32 0.14
N ASN A 56 -7.54 -4.05 -0.21
CA ASN A 56 -7.24 -3.66 -1.59
C ASN A 56 -5.98 -4.36 -2.13
N LEU A 57 -5.04 -4.71 -1.25
CA LEU A 57 -3.85 -5.46 -1.61
C LEU A 57 -3.95 -6.92 -1.15
N ILE A 58 -4.36 -7.15 0.10
CA ILE A 58 -4.31 -8.48 0.71
C ILE A 58 -5.27 -9.47 0.06
N MET A 59 -6.48 -9.04 -0.34
CA MET A 59 -7.44 -9.94 -0.96
C MET A 59 -6.95 -10.43 -2.32
N LEU A 60 -6.42 -9.54 -3.16
CA LEU A 60 -5.82 -9.92 -4.45
C LEU A 60 -4.63 -10.86 -4.26
N LEU A 61 -3.78 -10.56 -3.28
CA LEU A 61 -2.64 -11.39 -2.96
C LEU A 61 -3.03 -12.80 -2.51
N LEU A 62 -4.12 -12.95 -1.76
CA LEU A 62 -4.60 -14.27 -1.35
C LEU A 62 -4.95 -15.14 -2.56
N PHE A 63 -5.51 -14.55 -3.63
CA PHE A 63 -5.85 -15.29 -4.85
C PHE A 63 -4.63 -15.65 -5.71
N ILE A 64 -3.61 -14.80 -5.74
CA ILE A 64 -2.45 -14.95 -6.64
C ILE A 64 -1.29 -15.69 -5.96
N ASN A 65 -1.04 -15.37 -4.68
CA ASN A 65 0.03 -15.95 -3.87
C ASN A 65 -0.40 -16.09 -2.40
N PRO A 66 -1.24 -17.10 -2.06
CA PRO A 66 -1.75 -17.30 -0.70
C PRO A 66 -0.67 -17.64 0.33
N LYS A 67 0.54 -18.00 -0.12
CA LYS A 67 1.67 -18.29 0.77
C LYS A 67 2.43 -17.04 1.19
N PHE A 68 2.18 -15.90 0.54
CA PHE A 68 2.86 -14.61 0.79
C PHE A 68 4.39 -14.72 0.80
N ASN A 69 4.94 -15.64 -0.01
CA ASN A 69 6.36 -16.01 -0.01
C ASN A 69 7.18 -15.35 -1.13
N ILE A 70 6.58 -14.39 -1.85
CA ILE A 70 7.25 -13.62 -2.90
C ILE A 70 7.46 -12.20 -2.36
N PRO A 71 8.70 -11.66 -2.39
CA PRO A 71 8.94 -10.29 -1.99
C PRO A 71 8.12 -9.30 -2.79
N MET A 72 7.59 -8.28 -2.13
CA MET A 72 6.74 -7.26 -2.76
C MET A 72 7.22 -5.85 -2.43
N ILE A 73 7.12 -4.96 -3.42
CA ILE A 73 7.27 -3.52 -3.26
C ILE A 73 5.92 -2.89 -3.61
N PRO A 74 5.14 -2.44 -2.61
CA PRO A 74 3.85 -1.85 -2.88
C PRO A 74 4.03 -0.38 -3.32
N ILE A 75 3.29 0.01 -4.36
CA ILE A 75 3.25 1.39 -4.85
C ILE A 75 1.87 1.96 -4.50
N TYR A 76 1.86 2.97 -3.63
CA TYR A 76 0.64 3.70 -3.30
C TYR A 76 0.48 4.89 -4.23
N ILE A 77 -0.70 5.01 -4.83
CA ILE A 77 -1.10 6.17 -5.64
C ILE A 77 -2.34 6.77 -4.97
N ASN A 78 -2.26 8.05 -4.59
CA ASN A 78 -3.42 8.75 -4.06
C ASN A 78 -4.41 9.05 -5.19
N VAL A 79 -5.57 8.41 -5.14
CA VAL A 79 -6.69 8.64 -6.07
C VAL A 79 -7.90 9.27 -5.37
N PHE A 80 -7.80 9.55 -4.07
CA PHE A 80 -8.90 10.02 -3.24
C PHE A 80 -8.91 11.53 -3.07
N SER A 81 -7.73 12.16 -3.07
CA SER A 81 -7.64 13.62 -3.06
C SER A 81 -7.77 14.15 -4.49
N PRO A 82 -8.55 15.23 -4.71
CA PRO A 82 -8.53 15.91 -5.99
C PRO A 82 -7.09 16.31 -6.33
N LEU A 83 -6.72 16.21 -7.61
CA LEU A 83 -5.46 16.76 -8.08
C LEU A 83 -5.42 18.25 -7.66
N PRO A 84 -4.28 18.77 -7.17
CA PRO A 84 -4.15 20.19 -6.98
C PRO A 84 -4.52 20.87 -8.30
N ILE A 85 -5.55 21.73 -8.26
CA ILE A 85 -5.96 22.52 -9.42
C ILE A 85 -4.70 23.25 -9.89
N PRO A 86 -4.26 23.08 -11.16
CA PRO A 86 -3.14 23.86 -11.65
C PRO A 86 -3.55 25.32 -11.60
N VAL A 87 -2.91 26.09 -10.72
CA VAL A 87 -3.02 27.54 -10.71
C VAL A 87 -2.15 28.02 -11.87
N PHE A 88 -2.70 27.99 -13.09
CA PHE A 88 -2.06 28.71 -14.19
C PHE A 88 -2.17 30.19 -13.84
N PRO A 89 -1.05 30.94 -13.73
CA PRO A 89 -1.14 32.38 -13.59
C PRO A 89 -1.85 32.90 -14.84
N SER A 90 -2.97 33.60 -14.62
CA SER A 90 -3.63 34.37 -15.67
C SER A 90 -2.58 35.33 -16.24
N VAL A 91 -2.25 35.15 -17.51
CA VAL A 91 -1.44 36.10 -18.29
C VAL A 91 -2.27 37.34 -18.56
#